data_AF-A0A6H9VA89-F1
#
_entry.id   AF-A0A6H9VA89-F1
#
_cell.length_a   1.000
_cell.length_b   1.000
_cell.length_c   1.000
_cell.angle_alpha   90.00
_cell.angle_beta   90.00
_cell.angle_gamma   90.00
#
_symmetry.space_group_name_H-M   'P 1'
#
loop_
_entity.id
_entity.type
_entity.pdbx_description
1 polymer ?
#
loop_
_entity_poly.entity_id
_entity_poly.type
_entity_poly.pdbx_seq_one_letter_code
_entity_poly.pdbx_strand_id
1 'polypeptide(L)'
;MSLRAEASTPRVATVRRFGPAQRWVHRTTAALMGVCVVTAACLYVPQLAELVGRRELVVRVHECAGLALPVPVLVGLASRAFRADLGFLNRFGPHDRVWLHAALVRDKRRSSRPAGKFNAGQKIYAAWITGATLVMLGTGLLMWFTHLTPLVWRTSATFVHDWLALTIGIVLAGHIGMAIGDPEARRGLRTGRVSREWAQHEHPLWRP
;
A
#
# COMPACT_ATOMS: atom_id res chain seq x y z
N MET A 1 2.31 54.37 18.89
CA MET A 1 2.70 53.31 17.93
C MET A 1 2.88 52.01 18.69
N SER A 2 1.89 51.11 18.64
CA SER A 2 1.98 49.78 19.26
C SER A 2 2.67 48.85 18.27
N LEU A 3 3.87 48.39 18.61
CA LEU A 3 4.58 47.37 17.86
C LEU A 3 3.84 46.04 18.05
N ARG A 4 3.04 45.64 17.05
CA ARG A 4 2.57 44.26 16.93
C ARG A 4 3.79 43.38 16.76
N ALA A 5 4.17 42.68 17.82
CA ALA A 5 5.05 41.53 17.73
C ALA A 5 4.38 40.54 16.78
N GLU A 6 4.91 40.42 15.56
CA GLU A 6 4.62 39.28 14.70
C GLU A 6 5.06 38.04 15.47
N ALA A 7 4.09 37.33 16.04
CA ALA A 7 4.32 36.01 16.61
C ALA A 7 4.78 35.10 15.47
N SER A 8 6.09 34.98 15.30
CA SER A 8 6.72 34.01 14.43
C SER A 8 6.28 32.63 14.92
N THR A 9 5.29 32.03 14.25
CA THR A 9 4.83 30.69 14.55
C THR A 9 6.07 29.78 14.49
N PRO A 10 6.43 29.06 15.56
CA PRO A 10 7.65 28.27 15.55
C PRO A 10 7.59 27.30 14.38
N ARG A 11 8.56 27.41 13.47
CA ARG A 11 8.61 26.62 12.25
C ARG A 11 8.79 25.17 12.67
N VAL A 12 7.69 24.40 12.73
CA VAL A 12 7.68 22.99 13.14
C VAL A 12 8.79 22.28 12.39
N ALA A 13 9.80 21.78 13.12
CA ALA A 13 10.93 21.11 12.51
C ALA A 13 10.40 19.90 11.73
N THR A 14 10.64 19.86 10.42
CA THR A 14 10.21 18.74 9.57
C THR A 14 11.41 17.91 9.13
N VAL A 15 11.18 16.61 8.97
CA VAL A 15 12.16 15.65 8.45
C VAL A 15 11.66 15.07 7.14
N ARG A 16 12.57 14.74 6.22
CA ARG A 16 12.21 14.13 4.93
C ARG A 16 12.02 12.62 5.13
N ARG A 17 10.80 12.15 4.94
CA ARG A 17 10.45 10.72 5.05
C ARG A 17 10.49 10.01 3.70
N PHE A 18 9.98 10.66 2.65
CA PHE A 18 9.88 10.09 1.30
C PHE A 18 10.42 11.03 0.22
N GLY A 19 11.10 10.46 -0.76
CA GLY A 19 11.51 11.17 -1.98
C GLY A 19 10.44 11.14 -3.07
N PRO A 20 10.70 11.80 -4.22
CA PRO A 20 9.79 11.75 -5.37
C PRO A 20 9.51 10.33 -5.85
N ALA A 21 10.54 9.49 -5.96
CA ALA A 21 10.41 8.11 -6.42
C ALA A 21 9.40 7.32 -5.57
N GLN A 22 9.58 7.28 -4.25
CA GLN A 22 8.68 6.52 -3.37
C GLN A 22 7.23 7.03 -3.44
N ARG A 23 7.04 8.35 -3.53
CA ARG A 23 5.70 8.95 -3.64
C ARG A 23 5.02 8.59 -4.95
N TRP A 24 5.73 8.65 -6.07
CA TRP A 24 5.19 8.29 -7.37
C TRP A 24 4.86 6.81 -7.44
N VAL A 25 5.81 5.94 -7.04
CA VAL A 25 5.58 4.49 -6.98
C VAL A 25 4.31 4.17 -6.18
N HIS A 26 4.19 4.70 -4.97
CA HIS A 26 3.00 4.51 -4.15
C HIS A 26 1.73 4.97 -4.85
N ARG A 27 1.70 6.19 -5.42
CA ARG A 27 0.49 6.75 -6.05
C ARG A 27 0.07 5.96 -7.28
N THR A 28 1.01 5.60 -8.14
CA THR A 28 0.71 4.85 -9.35
C THR A 28 0.27 3.43 -9.02
N THR A 29 0.92 2.76 -8.05
CA THR A 29 0.47 1.44 -7.59
C THR A 29 -0.91 1.53 -6.93
N ALA A 30 -1.17 2.54 -6.09
CA ALA A 30 -2.48 2.73 -5.47
C ALA A 30 -3.59 3.00 -6.50
N ALA A 31 -3.30 3.80 -7.54
CA ALA A 31 -4.24 4.06 -8.61
C ALA A 31 -4.55 2.79 -9.42
N LEU A 32 -3.53 2.05 -9.85
CA LEU A 32 -3.71 0.80 -10.59
C LEU A 32 -4.44 -0.26 -9.75
N MET A 33 -4.06 -0.42 -8.49
CA MET A 33 -4.76 -1.33 -7.56
C MET A 33 -6.23 -0.91 -7.38
N GLY A 34 -6.49 0.38 -7.21
CA GLY A 34 -7.85 0.91 -7.13
C GLY A 34 -8.67 0.60 -8.37
N VAL A 35 -8.09 0.76 -9.56
CA VAL A 35 -8.74 0.38 -10.83
C VAL A 35 -9.03 -1.12 -10.85
N CYS A 36 -8.07 -1.99 -10.49
CA CYS A 36 -8.29 -3.43 -10.43
C CYS A 36 -9.43 -3.81 -9.47
N VAL A 37 -9.46 -3.23 -8.27
CA VAL A 37 -10.49 -3.51 -7.25
C VAL A 37 -11.87 -3.04 -7.71
N VAL A 38 -11.98 -1.83 -8.26
CA VAL A 38 -13.26 -1.28 -8.74
C VAL A 38 -13.79 -2.09 -9.93
N THR A 39 -12.92 -2.40 -10.89
CA THR A 39 -13.30 -3.22 -12.06
C THR A 39 -13.68 -4.65 -11.64
N ALA A 40 -12.95 -5.27 -10.70
CA ALA A 40 -13.32 -6.58 -10.15
C ALA A 40 -14.70 -6.54 -9.47
N ALA A 41 -14.99 -5.50 -8.68
CA ALA A 41 -16.30 -5.33 -8.07
C ALA A 41 -17.42 -5.23 -9.12
N CYS A 42 -17.21 -4.47 -10.20
CA CYS A 42 -18.15 -4.40 -11.33
C CYS A 42 -18.31 -5.73 -12.08
N LEU A 43 -17.29 -6.60 -12.10
CA LEU A 43 -17.37 -7.89 -12.78
C LEU A 43 -18.05 -8.97 -11.95
N TYR A 44 -17.99 -8.85 -10.61
CA TYR A 44 -18.46 -9.85 -9.65
C TYR A 44 -19.83 -9.52 -9.02
N VAL A 45 -20.16 -8.23 -8.88
CA VAL A 45 -21.44 -7.77 -8.29
C VAL A 45 -22.43 -7.44 -9.41
N PRO A 46 -23.53 -8.21 -9.59
CA PRO A 46 -24.47 -8.03 -10.70
C PRO A 46 -25.04 -6.62 -10.81
N GLN A 47 -25.39 -6.01 -9.67
CA GLN A 47 -25.96 -4.66 -9.60
C GLN A 47 -24.99 -3.58 -10.14
N LEU A 48 -23.68 -3.77 -9.91
CA LEU A 48 -22.66 -2.87 -10.45
C LEU A 48 -22.41 -3.14 -11.93
N ALA A 49 -22.51 -4.40 -12.37
CA ALA A 49 -22.34 -4.78 -13.77
C ALA A 49 -23.41 -4.15 -14.66
N GLU A 50 -24.66 -4.16 -14.21
CA GLU A 50 -25.80 -3.54 -14.91
C GLU A 50 -25.63 -2.03 -15.07
N LEU A 51 -25.14 -1.35 -14.04
CA LEU A 51 -24.92 0.10 -14.06
C LEU A 51 -23.86 0.53 -15.09
N VAL A 52 -22.81 -0.28 -15.27
CA VAL A 52 -21.74 0.03 -16.23
C VAL A 52 -22.15 -0.31 -17.67
N GLY A 53 -22.91 -1.41 -17.86
CA GLY A 53 -23.46 -1.81 -19.16
C GLY A 53 -22.43 -2.17 -20.25
N ARG A 54 -21.12 -2.14 -19.95
CA ARG A 54 -20.01 -2.36 -20.90
C ARG A 54 -18.98 -3.35 -20.35
N ARG A 55 -19.41 -4.60 -20.11
CA ARG A 55 -18.56 -5.64 -19.48
C ARG A 55 -17.22 -5.83 -20.18
N GLU A 56 -17.20 -5.89 -21.51
CA GLU A 56 -15.95 -6.08 -22.27
C GLU A 56 -14.93 -4.96 -22.02
N LEU A 57 -15.38 -3.70 -21.94
CA LEU A 57 -14.50 -2.59 -21.62
C LEU A 57 -13.91 -2.74 -20.21
N VAL A 58 -14.75 -3.11 -19.24
CA VAL A 58 -14.32 -3.31 -17.84
C VAL A 58 -13.28 -4.43 -17.75
N VAL A 59 -13.48 -5.54 -18.45
CA VAL A 59 -12.51 -6.64 -18.54
C VAL A 59 -11.18 -6.15 -19.10
N ARG A 60 -11.19 -5.47 -20.26
CA ARG A 60 -9.96 -4.94 -20.88
C ARG A 60 -9.23 -3.95 -19.97
N VAL A 61 -9.95 -3.08 -19.27
CA VAL A 61 -9.35 -2.14 -18.30
C VAL A 61 -8.75 -2.90 -17.12
N HIS A 62 -9.43 -3.92 -16.60
CA HIS A 62 -8.94 -4.76 -15.51
C HIS A 62 -7.65 -5.48 -15.91
N GLU A 63 -7.63 -6.13 -17.07
CA GLU A 63 -6.48 -6.84 -17.62
C GLU A 63 -5.27 -5.92 -17.80
N CYS A 64 -5.46 -4.77 -18.46
CA CYS A 64 -4.41 -3.77 -18.66
C CYS A 64 -3.88 -3.22 -17.34
N ALA A 65 -4.77 -2.91 -16.38
CA ALA A 65 -4.37 -2.40 -15.07
C ALA A 65 -3.61 -3.46 -14.26
N GLY A 66 -4.08 -4.71 -14.28
CA GLY A 66 -3.43 -5.84 -13.61
C GLY A 66 -2.04 -6.11 -14.16
N LEU A 67 -1.87 -6.09 -15.49
CA LEU A 67 -0.57 -6.24 -16.14
C LEU A 67 0.38 -5.06 -15.84
N ALA A 68 -0.14 -3.84 -15.76
CA ALA A 68 0.63 -2.65 -15.44
C ALA A 68 0.99 -2.54 -13.94
N LEU A 69 0.29 -3.24 -13.05
CA LEU A 69 0.42 -3.11 -11.59
C LEU A 69 1.85 -3.27 -11.04
N PRO A 70 2.70 -4.19 -11.56
CA PRO A 70 4.11 -4.31 -11.13
C PRO A 70 5.02 -3.19 -11.65
N VAL A 71 4.64 -2.51 -12.73
CA VAL A 71 5.50 -1.55 -13.46
C VAL A 71 6.03 -0.44 -12.55
N PRO A 72 5.22 0.22 -11.69
CA PRO A 72 5.75 1.24 -10.78
C PRO A 72 6.87 0.75 -9.88
N VAL A 73 6.74 -0.47 -9.33
CA VAL A 73 7.77 -1.04 -8.45
C VAL A 73 9.05 -1.31 -9.25
N LEU A 74 8.92 -1.92 -10.44
CA LEU A 74 10.05 -2.20 -11.33
C LEU A 74 10.80 -0.92 -11.72
N VAL A 75 10.08 0.13 -12.12
CA VAL A 75 10.66 1.45 -12.41
C VAL A 75 11.28 2.06 -11.16
N GLY A 76 10.62 1.92 -10.01
CA GLY A 76 11.10 2.37 -8.71
C GLY A 76 12.46 1.77 -8.33
N LEU A 77 12.76 0.54 -8.76
CA LEU A 77 14.04 -0.11 -8.49
C LEU A 77 15.24 0.65 -9.07
N ALA A 78 15.06 1.54 -10.06
CA ALA A 78 16.13 2.42 -10.53
C ALA A 78 16.58 3.42 -9.43
N SER A 79 15.70 3.79 -8.51
CA SER A 79 15.98 4.74 -7.42
C SER A 79 16.69 4.08 -6.23
N ARG A 80 17.90 4.56 -5.90
CA ARG A 80 18.65 4.14 -4.70
C ARG A 80 17.83 4.30 -3.42
N ALA A 81 17.08 5.39 -3.30
CA ALA A 81 16.27 5.68 -2.12
C ALA A 81 15.08 4.71 -1.99
N PHE A 82 14.48 4.31 -3.10
CA PHE A 82 13.41 3.31 -3.09
C PHE A 82 13.97 1.92 -2.73
N ARG A 83 15.11 1.51 -3.29
CA ARG A 83 15.77 0.25 -2.92
C ARG A 83 16.15 0.18 -1.44
N ALA A 84 16.62 1.29 -0.87
CA ALA A 84 16.87 1.38 0.57
C ALA A 84 15.59 1.17 1.40
N ASP A 85 14.47 1.75 0.96
CA ASP A 85 13.17 1.56 1.61
C ASP A 85 12.66 0.11 1.50
N LEU A 86 12.86 -0.55 0.36
CA LEU A 86 12.60 -1.99 0.23
C LEU A 86 13.46 -2.82 1.19
N GLY A 87 14.72 -2.44 1.40
CA GLY A 87 15.57 -3.06 2.42
C GLY A 87 15.01 -2.92 3.84
N PHE A 88 14.51 -1.74 4.21
CA PHE A 88 13.85 -1.53 5.49
C PHE A 88 12.54 -2.31 5.64
N LEU A 89 11.78 -2.48 4.54
CA LEU A 89 10.54 -3.25 4.53
C LEU A 89 10.79 -4.76 4.65
N ASN A 90 11.83 -5.28 3.98
CA ASN A 90 12.14 -6.71 3.96
C ASN A 90 12.96 -7.20 5.16
N ARG A 91 13.47 -6.29 5.99
CA ARG A 91 14.27 -6.65 7.17
C ARG A 91 13.47 -6.54 8.46
N PHE A 92 13.12 -7.70 9.01
CA PHE A 92 12.54 -7.82 10.35
C PHE A 92 13.64 -7.84 11.40
N GLY A 93 13.45 -7.12 12.50
CA GLY A 93 14.33 -7.10 13.66
C GLY A 93 13.60 -7.48 14.96
N PRO A 94 14.31 -7.61 16.09
CA PRO A 94 13.71 -7.99 17.37
C PRO A 94 12.57 -7.07 17.83
N HIS A 95 12.68 -5.76 17.54
CA HIS A 95 11.64 -4.77 17.86
C HIS A 95 10.32 -5.02 17.12
N ASP A 96 10.35 -5.64 15.92
CA ASP A 96 9.12 -5.97 15.20
C ASP A 96 8.32 -7.06 15.94
N ARG A 97 8.99 -8.01 16.61
CA ARG A 97 8.30 -9.03 17.42
C ARG A 97 7.58 -8.40 18.61
N VAL A 98 8.23 -7.43 19.28
CA VAL A 98 7.63 -6.66 20.38
C VAL A 98 6.42 -5.88 19.87
N TRP A 99 6.56 -5.20 18.73
CA TRP A 99 5.47 -4.47 18.10
C TRP A 99 4.28 -5.39 17.77
N LEU A 100 4.54 -6.56 17.19
CA LEU A 100 3.50 -7.52 16.82
C LEU A 100 2.80 -8.09 18.05
N HIS A 101 3.56 -8.46 19.09
CA HIS A 101 2.97 -8.91 20.35
C HIS A 101 2.05 -7.83 20.94
N ALA A 102 2.51 -6.57 21.00
CA ALA A 102 1.70 -5.44 21.47
C ALA A 102 0.45 -5.23 20.61
N ALA A 103 0.54 -5.42 19.29
CA ALA A 103 -0.62 -5.35 18.40
C ALA A 103 -1.62 -6.49 18.66
N LEU A 104 -1.14 -7.72 18.88
CA LEU A 104 -1.97 -8.91 19.15
C LEU A 104 -2.74 -8.78 20.46
N VAL A 105 -2.09 -8.34 21.54
CA VAL A 105 -2.75 -8.09 22.84
C VAL A 105 -3.50 -6.76 22.90
N ARG A 106 -3.58 -6.05 21.76
CA ARG A 106 -4.22 -4.73 21.62
C ARG A 106 -3.67 -3.66 22.57
N ASP A 107 -2.41 -3.77 22.99
CA ASP A 107 -1.74 -2.73 23.76
C ASP A 107 -1.54 -1.51 22.85
N LYS A 108 -2.25 -0.42 23.16
CA LYS A 108 -2.21 0.84 22.42
C LYS A 108 -1.15 1.80 22.94
N ARG A 109 -0.43 1.46 24.01
CA ARG A 109 0.67 2.30 24.51
C ARG A 109 1.75 2.40 23.45
N ARG A 110 2.16 3.63 23.16
CA ARG A 110 3.17 3.92 22.14
C ARG A 110 4.54 3.35 22.51
N SER A 111 4.89 3.36 23.80
CA SER A 111 6.11 2.73 24.33
C SER A 111 6.19 1.23 24.05
N SER A 112 5.05 0.55 23.97
CA SER A 112 4.98 -0.89 23.65
C SER A 112 5.13 -1.20 22.16
N ARG A 113 5.18 -0.17 21.30
CA ARG A 113 5.20 -0.31 19.83
C ARG A 113 6.44 0.34 19.21
N PRO A 114 7.65 -0.18 19.48
CA PRO A 114 8.87 0.34 18.88
C PRO A 114 8.86 0.15 17.36
N ALA A 115 9.22 1.19 16.60
CA ALA A 115 9.25 1.16 15.14
C ALA A 115 10.47 1.91 14.58
N GLY A 116 11.13 1.29 13.59
CA GLY A 116 12.10 1.97 12.72
C GLY A 116 11.38 2.85 11.70
N LYS A 117 11.97 3.07 10.51
CA LYS A 117 11.33 3.87 9.44
C LYS A 117 9.93 3.33 9.08
N PHE A 118 9.77 2.02 9.10
CA PHE A 118 8.49 1.33 8.96
C PHE A 118 8.24 0.46 10.20
N ASN A 119 7.00 0.42 10.68
CA ASN A 119 6.60 -0.48 11.76
C ASN A 119 6.32 -1.90 11.24
N ALA A 120 6.22 -2.88 12.14
CA ALA A 120 6.03 -4.28 11.74
C ALA A 120 4.75 -4.52 10.92
N GLY A 121 3.65 -3.83 11.25
CA GLY A 121 2.41 -3.90 10.47
C GLY A 121 2.58 -3.41 9.03
N GLN A 122 3.32 -2.31 8.81
CA GLN A 122 3.66 -1.81 7.48
C GLN A 122 4.53 -2.79 6.70
N LYS A 123 5.48 -3.47 7.35
CA LYS A 123 6.32 -4.50 6.74
C LYS A 123 5.51 -5.72 6.31
N ILE A 124 4.66 -6.24 7.20
CA ILE A 124 3.76 -7.36 6.90
C ILE A 124 2.83 -7.00 5.75
N TYR A 125 2.19 -5.83 5.82
CA TYR A 125 1.32 -5.36 4.75
C TYR A 125 2.06 -5.29 3.41
N ALA A 126 3.26 -4.70 3.38
CA ALA A 126 4.06 -4.59 2.16
C ALA A 126 4.45 -5.96 1.60
N ALA A 127 4.89 -6.90 2.44
CA ALA A 127 5.24 -8.25 2.00
C ALA A 127 4.02 -9.02 1.48
N TRP A 128 2.91 -8.97 2.23
CA TRP A 128 1.67 -9.66 1.88
C TRP A 128 1.05 -9.11 0.59
N ILE A 129 0.92 -7.78 0.45
CA ILE A 129 0.30 -7.18 -0.75
C ILE A 129 1.17 -7.41 -1.99
N THR A 130 2.50 -7.44 -1.84
CA THR A 130 3.42 -7.76 -2.94
C THR A 130 3.24 -9.21 -3.38
N GLY A 131 3.26 -10.16 -2.43
CA GLY A 131 3.03 -11.57 -2.74
C GLY A 131 1.64 -11.82 -3.35
N ALA A 132 0.60 -11.21 -2.77
CA ALA A 132 -0.75 -11.28 -3.30
C ALA A 132 -0.84 -10.74 -4.72
N THR A 133 -0.21 -9.59 -5.00
CA THR A 133 -0.17 -9.01 -6.36
C THR A 133 0.50 -9.94 -7.37
N LEU A 134 1.58 -10.63 -7.00
CA LEU A 134 2.24 -11.59 -7.88
C LEU A 134 1.35 -12.82 -8.16
N VAL A 135 0.65 -13.32 -7.15
CA VAL A 135 -0.33 -14.41 -7.33
C VAL A 135 -1.48 -13.96 -8.22
N MET A 136 -2.03 -12.76 -8.00
CA MET A 136 -3.10 -12.18 -8.82
C MET A 136 -2.69 -12.01 -10.29
N LEU A 137 -1.46 -11.55 -10.53
CA LEU A 137 -0.92 -11.46 -11.89
C LEU A 137 -0.80 -12.85 -12.52
N GLY A 138 -0.27 -13.83 -11.79
CA GLY A 138 -0.14 -15.20 -12.27
C GLY A 138 -1.49 -15.83 -12.61
N THR A 139 -2.46 -15.77 -11.70
CA THR A 139 -3.80 -16.31 -11.94
C THR A 139 -4.54 -15.55 -13.03
N GLY A 140 -4.41 -14.22 -13.09
CA GLY A 140 -4.98 -13.40 -14.16
C GLY A 140 -4.42 -13.77 -15.54
N LEU A 141 -3.10 -14.00 -15.66
CA LEU A 141 -2.47 -14.45 -16.91
C LEU A 141 -2.95 -15.84 -17.33
N LEU A 142 -3.12 -16.77 -16.38
CA LEU A 142 -3.67 -18.11 -16.66
C LEU A 142 -5.12 -18.03 -17.16
N MET A 143 -5.93 -17.12 -16.61
CA MET A 143 -7.31 -16.89 -17.06
C MET A 143 -7.37 -16.19 -18.42
N TRP A 144 -6.44 -15.28 -18.70
CA TRP A 144 -6.38 -14.53 -19.96
C TRP A 144 -5.93 -15.41 -21.13
N PHE A 145 -4.80 -16.13 -20.98
CA PHE A 145 -4.23 -16.95 -22.04
C PHE A 145 -4.81 -18.36 -22.07
N THR A 146 -6.12 -18.45 -22.33
CA THR A 146 -6.89 -19.71 -22.22
C THR A 146 -6.38 -20.85 -23.10
N HIS A 147 -5.74 -20.55 -24.23
CA HIS A 147 -5.19 -21.52 -25.16
C HIS A 147 -3.86 -22.14 -24.68
N LEU A 148 -3.20 -21.54 -23.69
CA LEU A 148 -1.92 -22.01 -23.15
C LEU A 148 -2.08 -22.92 -21.93
N THR A 149 -3.30 -23.10 -21.41
CA THR A 149 -3.53 -23.69 -20.09
C THR A 149 -4.68 -24.69 -20.07
N PRO A 150 -4.51 -25.89 -19.46
CA PRO A 150 -5.59 -26.85 -19.23
C PRO A 150 -6.77 -26.25 -18.45
N LEU A 151 -7.97 -26.80 -18.66
CA LEU A 151 -9.20 -26.33 -17.97
C LEU A 151 -9.04 -26.36 -16.45
N VAL A 152 -8.44 -27.42 -15.89
CA VAL A 152 -8.23 -27.57 -14.44
C VAL A 152 -7.40 -26.41 -13.87
N TRP A 153 -6.37 -25.94 -14.56
CA TRP A 153 -5.55 -24.82 -14.10
C TRP A 153 -6.33 -23.51 -14.12
N ARG A 154 -7.18 -23.30 -15.13
CA ARG A 154 -8.03 -22.11 -15.23
C ARG A 154 -9.06 -22.07 -14.13
N THR A 155 -9.74 -23.18 -13.85
CA THR A 155 -10.72 -23.25 -12.77
C THR A 155 -10.06 -22.98 -11.41
N SER A 156 -8.90 -23.58 -11.15
CA SER A 156 -8.13 -23.30 -9.94
C SER A 156 -7.65 -21.84 -9.87
N ALA A 157 -7.21 -21.28 -11.01
CA ALA A 157 -6.80 -19.88 -11.09
C ALA A 157 -7.96 -18.93 -10.77
N THR A 158 -9.14 -19.13 -11.35
CA THR A 158 -10.34 -18.33 -11.05
C THR A 158 -10.66 -18.39 -9.56
N PHE A 159 -10.71 -19.59 -8.97
CA PHE A 159 -10.99 -19.74 -7.54
C PHE A 159 -9.99 -18.96 -6.67
N VAL A 160 -8.70 -19.12 -6.93
CA VAL A 160 -7.65 -18.42 -6.17
C VAL A 160 -7.72 -16.90 -6.40
N HIS A 161 -7.96 -16.47 -7.65
CA HIS A 161 -8.04 -15.06 -8.02
C HIS A 161 -9.21 -14.37 -7.30
N ASP A 162 -10.39 -14.97 -7.28
CA ASP A 162 -11.60 -14.38 -6.69
C ASP A 162 -11.49 -14.24 -5.17
N TRP A 163 -11.05 -15.28 -4.48
CA TRP A 163 -10.87 -15.24 -3.02
C TRP A 163 -9.75 -14.29 -2.59
N LEU A 164 -8.67 -14.25 -3.37
CA LEU A 164 -7.57 -13.34 -3.10
C LEU A 164 -7.97 -11.89 -3.40
N ALA A 165 -8.74 -11.63 -4.47
CA ALA A 165 -9.29 -10.30 -4.78
C ALA A 165 -10.16 -9.78 -3.64
N LEU A 166 -11.06 -10.62 -3.11
CA LEU A 166 -11.89 -10.26 -1.95
C LEU A 166 -11.02 -9.92 -0.73
N THR A 167 -10.02 -10.76 -0.43
CA THR A 167 -9.11 -10.53 0.69
C THR A 167 -8.30 -9.24 0.51
N ILE A 168 -7.80 -8.96 -0.70
CA ILE A 168 -7.12 -7.71 -1.04
C ILE A 168 -8.06 -6.53 -0.80
N GLY A 169 -9.32 -6.60 -1.23
CA GLY A 169 -10.32 -5.55 -1.00
C GLY A 169 -10.47 -5.20 0.48
N ILE A 170 -10.62 -6.22 1.33
CA ILE A 170 -10.77 -6.05 2.79
C ILE A 170 -9.49 -5.46 3.42
N VAL A 171 -8.32 -6.04 3.11
CA VAL A 171 -7.04 -5.61 3.70
C VAL A 171 -6.67 -4.19 3.22
N LEU A 172 -6.95 -3.86 1.96
CA LEU A 172 -6.77 -2.52 1.40
C LEU A 172 -7.69 -1.50 2.06
N ALA A 173 -8.97 -1.83 2.30
CA ALA A 173 -9.89 -0.98 3.05
C ALA A 173 -9.36 -0.69 4.46
N GLY A 174 -8.85 -1.72 5.16
CA GLY A 174 -8.19 -1.56 6.46
C GLY A 174 -6.95 -0.65 6.41
N HIS A 175 -6.11 -0.80 5.38
CA HIS A 175 -4.95 0.06 5.15
C HIS A 175 -5.35 1.53 4.93
N ILE A 176 -6.35 1.78 4.09
CA ILE A 176 -6.88 3.13 3.83
C ILE A 176 -7.47 3.72 5.12
N GLY A 177 -8.25 2.93 5.88
CA GLY A 177 -8.82 3.35 7.16
C GLY A 177 -7.74 3.79 8.17
N MET A 178 -6.66 3.01 8.29
CA MET A 178 -5.51 3.38 9.13
C MET A 178 -4.84 4.67 8.63
N ALA A 179 -4.67 4.84 7.32
CA ALA A 179 -4.08 6.05 6.76
C ALA A 179 -4.96 7.30 6.98
N ILE A 180 -6.28 7.18 6.90
CA ILE A 180 -7.20 8.30 7.18
C ILE A 180 -7.04 8.78 8.62
N GLY A 181 -6.87 7.84 9.57
CA GLY A 181 -6.65 8.10 10.99
C GLY A 181 -5.33 8.78 11.35
N ASP A 182 -4.36 8.87 10.42
CA ASP A 182 -3.10 9.59 10.62
C ASP A 182 -2.88 10.68 9.54
N PRO A 183 -3.33 11.92 9.80
CA PRO A 183 -3.16 13.04 8.87
C PRO A 183 -1.70 13.37 8.53
N GLU A 184 -0.77 13.19 9.48
CA GLU A 184 0.64 13.53 9.28
C GLU A 184 1.34 12.46 8.43
N ALA A 185 1.00 11.18 8.58
CA ALA A 185 1.43 10.13 7.65
C ALA A 185 0.97 10.42 6.21
N ARG A 186 -0.30 10.83 6.02
CA ARG A 186 -0.84 11.22 4.70
C ARG A 186 -0.11 12.44 4.14
N ARG A 187 0.17 13.45 4.97
CA ARG A 187 1.00 14.60 4.58
C ARG A 187 2.40 14.16 4.16
N GLY A 188 2.98 13.18 4.85
CA GLY A 188 4.25 12.54 4.50
C GLY A 188 4.25 11.95 3.10
N LEU A 189 3.23 11.18 2.71
CA LEU A 189 3.10 10.64 1.36
C LEU A 189 2.77 11.71 0.30
N ARG A 190 2.06 12.78 0.67
CA ARG A 190 1.77 13.88 -0.25
C ARG A 190 3.00 14.73 -0.55
N THR A 191 3.70 15.16 0.49
CA THR A 191 4.76 16.18 0.42
C THR A 191 6.17 15.61 0.52
N GLY A 192 6.33 14.41 1.08
CA GLY A 192 7.62 13.79 1.37
C GLY A 192 8.18 14.14 2.74
N ARG A 193 7.50 15.00 3.52
CA ARG A 193 7.98 15.49 4.82
C ARG A 193 6.95 15.25 5.91
N VAL A 194 7.45 14.98 7.11
CA VAL A 194 6.66 14.84 8.36
C VAL A 194 7.28 15.68 9.47
N SER A 195 6.52 16.03 10.50
CA SER A 195 7.05 16.70 11.68
C SER A 195 8.05 15.80 12.42
N ARG A 196 9.08 16.41 13.01
CA ARG A 196 10.08 15.72 13.80
C ARG A 196 9.46 15.06 15.04
N GLU A 197 8.48 15.71 15.64
CA GLU A 197 7.73 15.18 16.77
C GLU A 197 6.98 13.90 16.39
N TRP A 198 6.24 13.90 15.27
CA TRP A 198 5.56 12.70 14.77
C TRP A 198 6.57 11.58 14.47
N ALA A 199 7.72 11.92 13.88
CA ALA A 199 8.76 10.94 13.60
C ALA A 199 9.31 10.29 14.88
N GLN A 200 9.54 11.07 15.94
CA GLN A 200 10.01 10.57 17.23
C GLN A 200 8.94 9.74 17.96
N HIS A 201 7.68 10.14 17.86
CA HIS A 201 6.56 9.48 18.53
C HIS A 201 6.14 8.17 17.86
N GLU A 202 5.95 8.16 16.53
CA GLU A 202 5.46 7.00 15.78
C GLU A 202 6.59 6.07 15.31
N HIS A 203 7.81 6.60 15.20
CA HIS A 203 8.98 5.89 14.69
C HIS A 203 10.23 6.13 15.55
N PRO A 204 10.21 5.79 16.86
CA PRO A 204 11.28 6.16 17.81
C PRO A 204 12.66 5.59 17.46
N LEU A 205 12.72 4.49 16.70
CA LEU A 205 13.97 3.88 16.26
C LEU A 205 14.44 4.41 14.89
N TRP A 206 13.65 5.26 14.23
CA TRP A 206 14.02 5.87 12.96
C TRP A 206 14.98 7.04 13.18
N ARG A 207 16.17 6.94 12.57
CA ARG A 207 17.14 8.04 12.47
C ARG A 207 17.04 8.63 11.05
N PRO A 208 16.40 9.81 10.87
CA PRO A 208 16.16 10.42 9.56
C PRO A 208 17.43 10.94 8.87
#